data_AF-A0A3C0VE80-F1
#
_entry.id   AF-A0A3C0VE80-F1
#
_cell.length_a   1.000
_cell.length_b   1.000
_cell.length_c   1.000
_cell.angle_alpha   90.00
_cell.angle_beta   90.00
_cell.angle_gamma   90.00
#
_symmetry.space_group_name_H-M   'P 1'
#
loop_
_entity.id
_entity.type
_entity.pdbx_description
1 polymer ?
#
loop_
_entity_poly.entity_id
_entity_poly.type
_entity_poly.pdbx_seq_one_letter_code
_entity_poly.pdbx_strand_id
1 'polypeptide(L)'
;MRELVRMSRYVVTIHGREEMDADALNVFDVEHCILTGEVVERQRDYRTGEWKYLVEGRILSGARAVVVSKVGPTGTLVIITAYLL
;
A
#
# COMPACT_ATOMS: atom_id res chain seq x y z
N MET A 1 10.25 1.49 1.88
CA MET A 1 8.79 1.66 1.95
C MET A 1 8.36 2.35 3.25
N ARG A 2 8.57 1.73 4.43
CA ARG A 2 8.20 2.34 5.72
C ARG A 2 8.70 3.77 5.91
N GLU A 3 9.95 4.05 5.53
CA GLU A 3 10.50 5.41 5.59
C GLU A 3 9.73 6.41 4.70
N LEU A 4 9.34 6.00 3.49
CA LEU A 4 8.57 6.85 2.58
C LEU A 4 7.18 7.16 3.17
N VAL A 5 6.56 6.21 3.88
CA VAL A 5 5.31 6.46 4.62
C VAL A 5 5.53 7.45 5.75
N ARG A 6 6.57 7.27 6.58
CA ARG A 6 6.89 8.18 7.70
C ARG A 6 7.16 9.62 7.25
N MET A 7 7.71 9.79 6.05
CA MET A 7 7.97 11.10 5.44
C MET A 7 6.79 11.64 4.61
N SER A 8 5.65 10.93 4.58
CA SER A 8 4.50 11.22 3.70
C SER A 8 4.88 11.36 2.22
N ARG A 9 5.91 10.62 1.77
CA ARG A 9 6.39 10.58 0.37
C ARG A 9 5.72 9.44 -0.39
N TYR A 10 4.40 9.50 -0.47
CA TYR A 10 3.61 8.54 -1.23
C TYR A 10 2.43 9.22 -1.93
N VAL A 11 1.89 8.51 -2.92
CA VAL A 11 0.65 8.86 -3.61
C VAL A 11 -0.25 7.64 -3.67
N VAL A 12 -1.56 7.87 -3.74
CA VAL A 12 -2.56 6.82 -3.98
C VAL A 12 -3.07 6.98 -5.42
N THR A 13 -3.15 5.88 -6.17
CA THR A 13 -3.76 5.90 -7.51
C THR A 13 -5.27 6.17 -7.40
N ILE A 14 -5.91 6.56 -8.51
CA ILE A 14 -7.37 6.73 -8.55
C ILE A 14 -8.07 5.41 -8.17
N HIS A 15 -7.66 4.29 -8.79
CA HIS A 15 -8.18 2.97 -8.45
C HIS A 15 -8.00 2.63 -6.97
N GLY A 16 -6.83 2.92 -6.39
CA GLY A 16 -6.59 2.66 -4.97
C GLY A 16 -7.45 3.52 -4.06
N ARG A 17 -7.79 4.74 -4.46
CA ARG A 17 -8.75 5.58 -3.73
C ARG A 17 -10.16 4.97 -3.78
N GLU A 18 -10.60 4.53 -4.95
CA GLU A 18 -11.94 3.92 -5.13
C GLU A 18 -12.10 2.65 -4.28
N GLU A 19 -11.11 1.77 -4.26
CA GLU A 19 -11.12 0.55 -3.42
C GLU A 19 -11.08 0.88 -1.92
N MET A 20 -10.24 1.85 -1.52
CA MET A 20 -10.23 2.33 -0.13
C MET A 20 -11.60 2.85 0.29
N ASP A 21 -12.27 3.65 -0.56
CA ASP A 21 -13.57 4.20 -0.25
C ASP A 21 -14.65 3.10 -0.18
N ALA A 22 -14.57 2.06 -1.03
CA ALA A 22 -15.46 0.91 -1.01
C ALA A 22 -15.37 0.11 0.31
N ASP A 23 -14.16 -0.02 0.87
CA ASP A 23 -13.90 -0.72 2.13
C ASP A 23 -13.86 0.20 3.36
N ALA A 24 -14.25 1.48 3.21
CA ALA A 24 -14.21 2.50 4.25
C ALA A 24 -12.83 2.67 4.92
N LEU A 25 -11.76 2.44 4.16
CA LEU A 25 -10.37 2.64 4.57
C LEU A 25 -9.97 4.10 4.43
N ASN A 26 -9.41 4.67 5.50
CA ASN A 26 -8.77 5.97 5.41
C ASN A 26 -7.24 5.83 5.20
N VAL A 27 -6.57 6.97 5.05
CA VAL A 27 -5.12 6.99 4.81
C VAL A 27 -4.32 6.42 5.98
N PHE A 28 -4.75 6.67 7.22
CA PHE A 28 -4.05 6.19 8.42
C PHE A 28 -4.13 4.67 8.57
N ASP A 29 -5.22 4.04 8.09
CA ASP A 29 -5.33 2.58 8.05
C ASP A 29 -4.29 1.97 7.11
N VAL A 30 -4.10 2.57 5.94
CA VAL A 30 -3.11 2.15 4.95
C VAL A 30 -1.69 2.38 5.48
N GLU A 31 -1.42 3.55 6.08
CA GLU A 31 -0.12 3.83 6.71
C GLU A 31 0.18 2.84 7.84
N HIS A 32 -0.78 2.59 8.73
CA HIS A 32 -0.62 1.65 9.84
C HIS A 32 -0.33 0.23 9.32
N CYS A 33 -1.06 -0.22 8.29
CA CYS A 33 -0.83 -1.51 7.65
C CYS A 33 0.60 -1.60 7.08
N ILE A 34 1.10 -0.59 6.37
CA ILE A 34 2.47 -0.58 5.84
C ILE A 34 3.53 -0.56 6.95
N LEU A 35 3.29 0.21 8.01
CA LEU A 35 4.26 0.43 9.08
C LEU A 35 4.41 -0.78 10.00
N THR A 36 3.33 -1.53 10.23
CA THR A 36 3.28 -2.64 11.20
C THR A 36 3.17 -4.02 10.55
N GLY A 37 2.67 -4.09 9.31
CA GLY A 37 2.50 -5.32 8.56
C GLY A 37 3.78 -5.86 7.94
N GLU A 38 3.63 -6.98 7.24
CA GLU A 38 4.71 -7.73 6.62
C GLU A 38 4.50 -7.86 5.11
N VAL A 39 5.61 -7.89 4.36
CA VAL A 39 5.54 -8.16 2.91
C VAL A 39 5.27 -9.65 2.73
N VAL A 40 4.05 -10.00 2.35
CA VAL A 40 3.62 -11.39 2.12
C VAL A 40 3.91 -11.85 0.70
N GLU A 41 3.99 -10.93 -0.25
CA GLU A 41 4.30 -11.25 -1.63
C GLU A 41 5.06 -10.11 -2.34
N ARG A 42 5.85 -10.48 -3.35
CA ARG A 42 6.53 -9.55 -4.25
C ARG A 42 6.37 -9.98 -5.71
N GLN A 43 5.80 -9.12 -6.53
CA GLN A 43 5.51 -9.36 -7.95
C GLN A 43 6.40 -8.47 -8.83
N ARG A 44 7.13 -9.07 -9.78
CA ARG A 44 7.90 -8.30 -10.78
C ARG A 44 7.04 -8.05 -12.00
N ASP A 45 6.88 -6.80 -12.39
CA ASP A 45 6.31 -6.47 -13.69
C ASP A 45 7.32 -6.89 -14.78
N TYR A 46 6.90 -7.78 -15.69
CA TYR A 46 7.78 -8.32 -16.74
C TYR A 46 8.10 -7.30 -17.84
N ARG A 47 7.28 -6.25 -18.00
CA ARG A 47 7.46 -5.22 -19.03
C ARG A 47 8.34 -4.09 -18.53
N THR A 48 8.09 -3.63 -17.31
CA THR A 48 8.81 -2.49 -16.73
C THR A 48 9.97 -2.90 -15.83
N GLY A 49 10.00 -4.15 -15.37
CA GLY A 49 10.98 -4.66 -14.40
C GLY A 49 10.73 -4.19 -12.97
N GLU A 50 9.71 -3.36 -12.73
CA GLU A 50 9.39 -2.77 -11.43
C GLU A 50 8.84 -3.82 -10.46
N TRP A 51 9.14 -3.66 -9.18
CA TRP A 51 8.63 -4.52 -8.12
C TRP A 51 7.37 -3.92 -7.48
N LYS A 52 6.30 -4.73 -7.45
CA LYS A 52 5.13 -4.54 -6.61
C LYS A 52 5.24 -5.41 -5.37
N TYR A 53 4.74 -4.92 -4.25
CA TYR A 53 4.78 -5.55 -2.94
C TYR A 53 3.39 -5.59 -2.36
N LEU A 54 2.98 -6.74 -1.85
CA LEU A 54 1.76 -6.90 -1.07
C LEU A 54 2.19 -6.86 0.39
N VAL A 55 1.73 -5.85 1.11
CA VAL A 55 1.90 -5.76 2.56
C VAL A 55 0.60 -6.16 3.21
N GLU A 56 0.65 -7.19 4.04
CA GLU A 56 -0.49 -7.60 4.84
C GLU A 56 -0.28 -7.18 6.29
N GLY A 57 -1.31 -6.62 6.90
CA GLY A 57 -1.25 -6.15 8.27
C GLY A 57 -2.64 -5.91 8.84
N ARG A 58 -2.69 -5.18 9.94
CA ARG A 58 -3.94 -4.73 10.55
C ARG A 58 -4.10 -3.22 10.34
N ILE A 59 -5.35 -2.80 10.18
CA ILE A 59 -5.73 -1.38 10.20
C ILE A 59 -5.96 -0.92 11.64
N LEU A 60 -6.30 0.35 11.86
CA LEU A 60 -6.41 0.92 13.20
C LEU A 60 -7.54 0.27 14.02
N SER A 61 -8.62 -0.20 13.37
CA SER A 61 -9.70 -0.94 14.02
C SER A 61 -9.34 -2.39 14.37
N GLY A 62 -8.17 -2.88 13.93
CA GLY A 62 -7.71 -4.25 14.15
C GLY A 62 -8.12 -5.25 13.06
N ALA A 63 -8.96 -4.86 12.09
CA ALA A 63 -9.26 -5.70 10.93
C ALA A 63 -8.02 -5.93 10.06
N ARG A 64 -7.96 -7.05 9.34
CA ARG A 64 -6.86 -7.34 8.42
C ARG A 64 -7.08 -6.62 7.09
N ALA A 65 -5.98 -6.13 6.51
CA ALA A 65 -5.99 -5.50 5.20
C ALA A 65 -4.73 -5.87 4.43
N VAL A 66 -4.81 -5.76 3.11
CA VAL A 66 -3.67 -5.84 2.20
C VAL A 66 -3.51 -4.49 1.52
N VAL A 67 -2.26 -4.03 1.44
CA VAL A 67 -1.85 -2.86 0.66
C VAL A 67 -0.92 -3.30 -0.45
N VAL A 68 -1.29 -3.02 -1.70
CA VAL A 68 -0.44 -3.25 -2.87
C VAL A 68 0.27 -1.96 -3.23
N SER A 69 1.60 -1.97 -3.25
CA SER A 69 2.37 -0.76 -3.55
C SER A 69 3.68 -1.03 -4.30
N LYS A 70 4.26 0.01 -4.88
CA LYS A 70 5.58 -0.02 -5.52
C LYS A 70 6.35 1.27 -5.27
N VAL A 71 7.67 1.22 -5.30
CA VAL A 71 8.49 2.43 -5.35
C VAL A 71 8.65 2.83 -6.81
N GLY A 72 8.09 3.98 -7.18
CA GLY A 72 8.18 4.50 -8.54
C GLY A 72 9.58 5.01 -8.90
N PRO A 73 9.83 5.36 -10.16
CA PRO A 73 11.14 5.79 -10.65
C PRO A 73 11.66 7.08 -9.99
N THR A 74 10.76 7.92 -9.46
CA THR A 74 11.11 9.15 -8.73
C THR A 74 11.43 8.92 -7.25
N GLY A 75 11.38 7.67 -6.77
CA GLY A 75 11.53 7.34 -5.36
C GLY A 75 10.28 7.57 -4.50
N THR A 76 9.17 8.01 -5.09
CA THR A 76 7.86 8.11 -4.41
C THR A 76 7.22 6.73 -4.28
N LEU A 77 6.63 6.42 -3.12
CA LEU A 77 5.84 5.22 -2.94
C LEU A 77 4.46 5.40 -3.61
N VAL A 78 4.11 4.48 -4.50
CA VAL A 78 2.81 4.47 -5.17
C VAL A 78 1.96 3.37 -4.54
N ILE A 79 0.89 3.75 -3.86
CA ILE A 79 -0.14 2.83 -3.36
C ILE A 79 -1.10 2.58 -4.52
N ILE A 80 -1.13 1.34 -4.99
CA ILE A 80 -1.89 0.93 -6.18
C ILE A 80 -3.32 0.56 -5.80
N THR A 81 -3.49 -0.17 -4.71
CA THR A 81 -4.78 -0.53 -4.10
C THR A 81 -4.59 -0.91 -2.64
N ALA A 82 -5.65 -0.80 -1.84
CA ALA A 82 -5.74 -1.33 -0.49
C ALA A 82 -7.16 -1.82 -0.24
N TYR A 83 -7.30 -2.96 0.42
CA TYR A 83 -8.58 -3.62 0.67
C TYR A 83 -8.54 -4.45 1.97
N LEU A 84 -9.69 -4.66 2.58
CA LEU A 84 -9.89 -5.52 3.74
C LEU A 84 -9.87 -7.01 3.34
N LEU A 85 -9.49 -7.87 4.28
CA LEU A 85 -9.53 -9.34 4.13
C LEU A 85 -10.77 -9.97 4.79
#